data_AF-A0A812FKL1-F1
#
_entry.id   AF-A0A812FKL1-F1
#
_cell.length_a   1.000
_cell.length_b   1.000
_cell.length_c   1.000
_cell.angle_alpha   90.00
_cell.angle_beta   90.00
_cell.angle_gamma   90.00
#
_symmetry.space_group_name_H-M   'P 1'
#
loop_
_entity.id
_entity.type
_entity.pdbx_description
1 polymer ?
#
loop_
_entity_poly.entity_id
_entity_poly.type
_entity_poly.pdbx_seq_one_letter_code
_entity_poly.pdbx_strand_id
1 'polypeptide(L)'
;MGETDKKFKLTRQLLRLAIDAAGYRNEDIAVKAGLSGKSVAQVSAWRNGRKNATERQMAYFIKEYGHLLKRKMEHLFCFCDPISDAAVTRYEKLSGEVVFKHQIRVSSQKGRATSSTAVLRFIVLEDNYNFHVIQQVRGGLTRDQLKKGLYYEVFHSDNEDANWYSYCISTRLDLDGILETFNGFKTSLLDNTNPVDRLCYGNNSANYESPFFSAKQVQPLEYSFYQKLMKLGLHSDLLPF
;
A
#
# COMPACT_ATOMS: atom_id res chain seq x y z
N MET A 1 13.89 7.83 -39.91
CA MET A 1 14.73 7.52 -38.73
C MET A 1 14.11 6.30 -38.06
N GLY A 2 14.74 5.13 -38.19
CA GLY A 2 14.15 3.85 -37.75
C GLY A 2 14.11 3.69 -36.23
N GLU A 3 13.17 2.88 -35.74
CA GLU A 3 12.94 2.52 -34.32
C GLU A 3 14.19 2.07 -33.54
N THR A 4 15.29 1.71 -34.22
CA THR A 4 16.50 1.12 -33.62
C THR A 4 17.37 2.09 -32.83
N ASP A 5 17.20 3.41 -32.98
CA ASP A 5 18.04 4.42 -32.30
C ASP A 5 17.44 4.99 -31.00
N LYS A 6 16.21 4.58 -30.66
CA LYS A 6 15.55 5.06 -29.45
C LYS A 6 16.37 4.69 -28.21
N LYS A 7 16.73 5.71 -27.43
CA LYS A 7 17.53 5.55 -26.21
C LYS A 7 16.66 5.07 -25.05
N PHE A 8 17.16 4.10 -24.31
CA PHE A 8 16.50 3.62 -23.10
C PHE A 8 16.88 4.51 -21.92
N LYS A 9 15.91 5.26 -21.37
CA LYS A 9 16.18 6.27 -20.33
C LYS A 9 16.71 5.69 -19.01
N LEU A 10 16.38 4.44 -18.70
CA LEU A 10 16.72 3.78 -17.43
C LEU A 10 17.97 2.87 -17.56
N THR A 11 18.81 3.05 -18.59
CA THR A 11 20.01 2.22 -18.83
C THR A 11 20.86 2.03 -17.57
N ARG A 12 21.19 3.12 -16.86
CA ARG A 12 22.03 3.05 -15.65
C ARG A 12 21.40 2.21 -14.54
N GLN A 13 20.11 2.41 -14.28
CA GLN A 13 19.40 1.69 -13.22
C GLN A 13 19.26 0.20 -13.55
N LEU A 14 18.93 -0.11 -14.81
CA LEU A 14 18.77 -1.48 -15.27
C LEU A 14 20.08 -2.27 -15.21
N LEU A 15 21.18 -1.65 -15.63
CA LEU A 15 22.50 -2.29 -15.56
C LEU A 15 22.95 -2.47 -14.11
N ARG A 16 22.61 -1.54 -13.20
CA ARG A 16 22.90 -1.72 -11.77
C ARG A 16 22.17 -2.93 -11.21
N LEU A 17 20.88 -3.08 -11.49
CA LEU A 17 20.08 -4.24 -11.09
C LEU A 17 20.66 -5.56 -11.62
N ALA A 18 21.06 -5.58 -12.90
CA ALA A 18 21.67 -6.76 -13.51
C ALA A 18 23.02 -7.14 -12.84
N ILE A 19 23.83 -6.16 -12.45
CA ILE A 19 25.10 -6.38 -11.75
C ILE A 19 24.85 -6.87 -10.33
N ASP A 20 23.91 -6.25 -9.61
CA ASP A 20 23.59 -6.61 -8.23
C ASP A 20 22.99 -8.04 -8.17
N ALA A 21 22.21 -8.44 -9.17
CA ALA A 21 21.56 -9.76 -9.22
C ALA A 21 22.47 -10.89 -9.73
N ALA A 22 23.30 -10.63 -10.76
CA ALA A 22 24.04 -11.68 -11.47
C ALA A 22 25.57 -11.45 -11.52
N GLY A 23 26.08 -10.38 -10.90
CA GLY A 23 27.52 -10.11 -10.81
C GLY A 23 28.19 -9.74 -12.12
N TYR A 24 27.44 -9.26 -13.13
CA TYR A 24 28.01 -9.02 -14.47
C TYR A 24 29.18 -8.04 -14.48
N ARG A 25 30.21 -8.38 -15.26
CA ARG A 25 31.31 -7.49 -15.60
C ARG A 25 30.96 -6.66 -16.84
N ASN A 26 31.74 -5.63 -17.13
CA ASN A 26 31.49 -4.77 -18.29
C ASN A 26 31.56 -5.51 -19.63
N GLU A 27 32.41 -6.53 -19.72
CA GLU A 27 32.57 -7.39 -20.89
C GLU A 27 31.31 -8.23 -21.13
N ASP A 28 30.78 -8.84 -20.06
CA ASP A 28 29.52 -9.60 -20.10
C ASP A 28 28.35 -8.72 -20.56
N ILE A 29 28.30 -7.49 -20.03
CA ILE A 29 27.27 -6.52 -20.38
C ILE A 29 27.37 -6.13 -21.86
N ALA A 30 28.59 -5.92 -22.37
CA ALA A 30 28.80 -5.58 -23.77
C ALA A 30 28.32 -6.70 -24.69
N VAL A 31 28.68 -7.96 -24.39
CA VAL A 31 28.27 -9.13 -25.18
C VAL A 31 26.74 -9.30 -25.15
N LYS A 32 26.12 -9.23 -23.97
CA LYS A 32 24.66 -9.33 -23.81
C LYS A 32 23.89 -8.16 -24.46
N ALA A 33 24.53 -7.00 -24.61
CA ALA A 33 24.00 -5.86 -25.34
C ALA A 33 24.22 -5.95 -26.86
N GLY A 34 24.78 -7.06 -27.37
CA GLY A 34 25.07 -7.26 -28.80
C GLY A 34 26.26 -6.45 -29.31
N LEU A 35 27.20 -6.10 -28.44
CA LEU A 35 28.47 -5.45 -28.77
C LEU A 35 29.65 -6.42 -28.64
N SER A 36 30.83 -5.99 -29.11
CA SER A 36 32.07 -6.70 -28.82
C SER A 36 32.37 -6.64 -27.32
N GLY A 37 32.89 -7.73 -26.73
CA GLY A 37 33.35 -7.75 -25.34
C GLY A 37 34.40 -6.67 -25.02
N LYS A 38 35.11 -6.16 -26.04
CA LYS A 38 36.08 -5.05 -25.91
C LYS A 38 35.43 -3.67 -25.72
N SER A 39 34.11 -3.53 -25.89
CA SER A 39 33.37 -2.27 -25.75
C SER A 39 33.17 -1.82 -24.28
N VAL A 40 34.13 -2.13 -23.41
CA VAL A 40 34.11 -1.86 -21.96
C VAL A 40 33.95 -0.38 -21.64
N ALA A 41 34.60 0.51 -22.40
CA ALA A 41 34.51 1.96 -22.18
C ALA A 41 33.08 2.49 -22.42
N GLN A 42 32.38 1.95 -23.41
CA GLN A 42 30.99 2.30 -23.71
C GLN A 42 30.05 1.83 -22.61
N VAL A 43 30.23 0.60 -22.13
CA VAL A 43 29.46 0.07 -20.99
C VAL A 43 29.75 0.86 -19.71
N SER A 44 31.00 1.25 -19.47
CA SER A 44 31.35 2.11 -18.34
C SER A 44 30.64 3.47 -18.41
N ALA A 45 30.55 4.08 -19.60
CA ALA A 45 29.78 5.31 -19.78
C ALA A 45 28.29 5.12 -19.48
N TRP A 46 27.72 3.97 -19.81
CA TRP A 46 26.32 3.61 -19.48
C TRP A 46 26.10 3.42 -17.99
N ARG A 47 26.95 2.63 -17.32
CA ARG A 47 26.88 2.37 -15.87
C ARG A 47 27.04 3.64 -15.04
N ASN A 48 27.88 4.56 -15.51
CA ASN A 48 28.09 5.85 -14.86
C ASN A 48 27.04 6.90 -15.25
N GLY A 49 26.09 6.57 -16.13
CA GLY A 49 25.01 7.47 -16.56
C GLY A 49 25.45 8.61 -17.47
N ARG A 50 26.67 8.53 -18.05
CA ARG A 50 27.18 9.54 -19.00
C ARG A 50 26.54 9.42 -20.38
N LYS A 51 26.07 8.23 -20.73
CA LYS A 51 25.33 7.94 -21.98
C LYS A 51 24.24 6.91 -21.72
N ASN A 52 23.18 6.95 -22.52
CA ASN A 52 22.17 5.88 -22.54
C ASN A 52 22.41 4.94 -23.72
N ALA A 53 22.11 3.66 -23.51
CA ALA A 53 22.10 2.65 -24.57
C ALA A 53 20.81 2.76 -25.38
N THR A 54 20.76 2.16 -26.57
CA THR A 54 19.49 2.02 -27.28
C THR A 54 18.61 0.93 -26.65
N GLU A 55 17.30 0.98 -26.89
CA GLU A 55 16.37 -0.06 -26.44
C GLU A 55 16.79 -1.45 -26.97
N ARG A 56 17.26 -1.52 -28.23
CA ARG A 56 17.83 -2.73 -28.82
C ARG A 56 19.00 -3.30 -28.01
N GLN A 57 19.94 -2.44 -27.62
CA GLN A 57 21.10 -2.85 -26.81
C GLN A 57 20.70 -3.28 -25.39
N MET A 58 19.57 -2.79 -24.88
CA MET A 58 19.07 -3.15 -23.56
C MET A 58 18.06 -4.29 -23.57
N ALA A 59 17.67 -4.82 -24.74
CA ALA A 59 16.59 -5.78 -24.88
C ALA A 59 16.73 -7.00 -23.96
N TYR A 60 17.94 -7.58 -23.88
CA TYR A 60 18.25 -8.68 -22.95
C TYR A 60 17.98 -8.27 -21.49
N PHE A 61 18.54 -7.14 -21.05
CA PHE A 61 18.39 -6.71 -19.67
C PHE A 61 16.96 -6.30 -19.33
N ILE A 62 16.22 -5.72 -20.27
CA ILE A 62 14.80 -5.36 -20.08
C ILE A 62 14.00 -6.64 -19.87
N LYS A 63 14.24 -7.68 -20.67
CA LYS A 63 13.58 -8.97 -20.53
C LYS A 63 13.88 -9.61 -19.17
N GLU A 64 15.15 -9.64 -18.77
CA GLU A 64 15.57 -10.37 -17.56
C GLU A 64 15.36 -9.57 -16.27
N TYR A 65 15.57 -8.26 -16.28
CA TYR A 65 15.60 -7.41 -15.07
C TYR A 65 14.65 -6.22 -15.15
N GLY A 66 13.92 -6.03 -16.25
CA GLY A 66 12.99 -4.90 -16.41
C GLY A 66 11.88 -4.90 -15.37
N HIS A 67 11.47 -6.08 -14.87
CA HIS A 67 10.50 -6.19 -13.78
C HIS A 67 11.00 -5.55 -12.47
N LEU A 68 12.32 -5.50 -12.25
CA LEU A 68 12.95 -4.86 -11.09
C LEU A 68 13.08 -3.34 -11.23
N LEU A 69 12.88 -2.78 -12.43
CA LEU A 69 12.87 -1.32 -12.66
C LEU A 69 11.59 -0.64 -12.17
N LYS A 70 10.60 -1.39 -11.66
CA LYS A 70 9.38 -0.80 -11.11
C LYS A 70 9.77 0.29 -10.10
N ARG A 71 9.22 1.50 -10.31
CA ARG A 71 9.41 2.62 -9.40
C ARG A 71 9.02 2.15 -8.00
N LYS A 72 9.95 2.23 -7.04
CA LYS A 72 9.60 2.09 -5.62
C LYS A 72 8.61 3.20 -5.29
N MET A 73 7.34 2.83 -5.19
CA MET A 73 6.28 3.73 -4.77
C MET A 73 6.47 3.96 -3.28
N GLU A 74 6.69 5.21 -2.89
CA GLU A 74 6.81 5.61 -1.49
C GLU A 74 5.51 6.28 -1.06
N HIS A 75 5.03 5.91 0.12
CA HIS A 75 3.82 6.44 0.76
C HIS A 75 4.19 7.06 2.09
N LEU A 76 3.59 8.20 2.41
CA LEU A 76 3.74 8.85 3.71
C LEU A 76 2.45 8.71 4.50
N PHE A 77 2.51 8.03 5.63
CA PHE A 77 1.38 7.84 6.51
C PHE A 77 1.52 8.72 7.75
N CYS A 78 0.47 9.46 8.05
CA CYS A 78 0.36 10.18 9.32
C CYS A 78 -0.18 9.19 10.36
N PHE A 79 0.51 9.04 11.49
CA PHE A 79 0.06 8.26 12.62
C PHE A 79 -0.35 9.20 13.74
N CYS A 80 -1.56 8.98 14.26
CA CYS A 80 -2.13 9.72 15.37
C CYS A 80 -3.01 8.73 16.13
N ASP A 81 -2.77 8.59 17.43
CA ASP A 81 -3.67 7.83 18.29
C ASP A 81 -4.96 8.64 18.49
N PRO A 82 -6.11 8.19 17.98
CA PRO A 82 -7.35 8.94 18.08
C PRO A 82 -7.83 9.11 19.53
N ILE A 83 -7.32 8.33 20.49
CA ILE A 83 -7.80 8.31 21.88
C ILE A 83 -6.87 9.12 22.81
N SER A 84 -5.63 9.36 22.39
CA SER A 84 -4.64 10.06 23.20
C SER A 84 -4.82 11.58 23.10
N ASP A 85 -5.08 12.25 24.23
CA ASP A 85 -5.01 13.73 24.34
C ASP A 85 -3.59 14.27 24.12
N ALA A 86 -2.56 13.43 24.26
CA ALA A 86 -1.20 13.78 23.87
C ALA A 86 -1.08 13.66 22.35
N ALA A 87 -1.19 14.78 21.66
CA ALA A 87 -1.09 14.91 20.21
C ALA A 87 0.35 14.62 19.71
N VAL A 88 0.75 13.35 19.74
CA VAL A 88 2.00 12.90 19.11
C VAL A 88 1.68 12.49 17.69
N THR A 89 1.75 13.46 16.78
CA THR A 89 1.71 13.20 15.34
C THR A 89 3.09 12.71 14.90
N ARG A 90 3.15 11.48 14.37
CA ARG A 90 4.37 10.94 13.75
C ARG A 90 4.10 10.56 12.30
N TYR A 91 5.11 10.70 11.46
CA TYR A 91 5.00 10.33 10.05
C TYR A 91 5.85 9.09 9.77
N GLU A 92 5.25 8.10 9.12
CA GLU A 92 5.94 6.88 8.71
C GLU A 92 5.96 6.78 7.19
N LYS A 93 7.17 6.62 6.64
CA LYS A 93 7.37 6.41 5.21
C LYS A 93 7.50 4.93 4.92
N LEU A 94 6.65 4.40 4.05
CA LEU A 94 6.67 3.00 3.61
C LEU A 94 6.85 2.92 2.09
N SER A 95 7.58 1.91 1.63
CA SER A 95 7.66 1.55 0.22
C SER A 95 6.67 0.43 -0.10
N GLY A 96 6.16 0.39 -1.33
CA GLY A 96 5.36 -0.73 -1.81
C GLY A 96 4.23 -0.31 -2.77
N GLU A 97 3.72 -1.27 -3.51
CA GLU A 97 2.54 -1.11 -4.37
C GLU A 97 1.26 -1.31 -3.54
N VAL A 98 0.27 -0.43 -3.67
CA VAL A 98 -1.03 -0.62 -2.99
C VAL A 98 -1.77 -1.76 -3.68
N VAL A 99 -1.75 -2.94 -3.07
CA VAL A 99 -2.42 -4.12 -3.62
C VAL A 99 -3.87 -4.23 -3.18
N PHE A 100 -4.20 -3.73 -1.98
CA PHE A 100 -5.56 -3.69 -1.46
C PHE A 100 -5.81 -2.39 -0.70
N LYS A 101 -7.00 -1.80 -0.90
CA LYS A 101 -7.47 -0.60 -0.19
C LYS A 101 -8.98 -0.70 -0.08
N HIS A 102 -9.50 -0.75 1.15
CA HIS A 102 -10.93 -0.80 1.40
C HIS A 102 -11.32 0.25 2.43
N GLN A 103 -12.43 0.94 2.18
CA GLN A 103 -12.97 1.97 3.05
C GLN A 103 -14.31 1.51 3.60
N ILE A 104 -14.42 1.48 4.93
CA ILE A 104 -15.65 1.12 5.62
C ILE A 104 -16.44 2.41 5.87
N ARG A 105 -17.71 2.38 5.45
CA ARG A 105 -18.61 3.53 5.47
C ARG A 105 -19.73 3.33 6.47
N VAL A 106 -20.10 4.42 7.14
CA VAL A 106 -21.31 4.54 7.95
C VAL A 106 -22.30 5.44 7.23
N SER A 107 -23.59 5.11 7.32
CA SER A 107 -24.66 5.95 6.79
C SER A 107 -24.91 7.15 7.71
N SER A 108 -25.19 8.29 7.12
CA SER A 108 -25.60 9.51 7.82
C SER A 108 -26.84 10.09 7.16
N GLN A 109 -27.69 10.75 7.96
CA GLN A 109 -28.86 11.46 7.47
C GLN A 109 -28.60 12.95 7.56
N LYS A 110 -28.69 13.65 6.42
CA LYS A 110 -28.67 15.11 6.35
C LYS A 110 -30.04 15.60 5.91
N GLY A 111 -30.93 15.82 6.88
CA GLY A 111 -32.34 16.08 6.61
C GLY A 111 -32.99 14.88 5.92
N ARG A 112 -33.46 15.05 4.68
CA ARG A 112 -34.06 13.96 3.87
C ARG A 112 -33.05 13.16 3.03
N ALA A 113 -31.80 13.62 2.94
CA ALA A 113 -30.78 12.96 2.13
C ALA A 113 -30.00 11.94 2.96
N THR A 114 -29.96 10.70 2.49
CA THR A 114 -29.05 9.67 3.03
C THR A 114 -27.69 9.83 2.35
N SER A 115 -26.64 10.04 3.14
CA SER A 115 -25.27 10.04 2.65
C SER A 115 -24.46 8.96 3.36
N SER A 116 -23.25 8.67 2.87
CA SER A 116 -22.36 7.72 3.52
C SER A 116 -20.97 8.33 3.68
N THR A 117 -20.37 8.12 4.84
CA THR A 117 -19.07 8.66 5.19
C THR A 117 -18.13 7.52 5.52
N ALA A 118 -16.97 7.49 4.87
CA ALA A 118 -15.91 6.55 5.22
C ALA A 118 -15.33 6.94 6.59
N VAL A 119 -15.18 5.98 7.50
CA VAL A 119 -14.70 6.23 8.87
C VAL A 119 -13.47 5.38 9.22
N LEU A 120 -13.34 4.20 8.60
CA LEU A 120 -12.20 3.32 8.74
C LEU A 120 -11.69 2.92 7.36
N ARG A 121 -10.39 2.61 7.28
CA ARG A 121 -9.75 2.16 6.04
C ARG A 121 -8.68 1.12 6.34
N PHE A 122 -8.66 0.07 5.54
CA PHE A 122 -7.66 -1.01 5.59
C PHE A 122 -6.87 -1.01 4.28
N ILE A 123 -5.54 -0.97 4.38
CA ILE A 123 -4.63 -0.90 3.23
C ILE A 123 -3.60 -2.02 3.37
N VAL A 124 -3.31 -2.69 2.25
CA VAL A 124 -2.18 -3.60 2.12
C VAL A 124 -1.24 -3.08 1.02
N LEU A 125 0.03 -2.92 1.38
CA LEU A 125 1.11 -2.67 0.44
C LEU A 125 1.89 -3.98 0.22
N GLU A 126 2.26 -4.24 -1.02
CA GLU A 126 3.23 -5.26 -1.38
C GLU A 126 4.59 -4.59 -1.63
N ASP A 127 5.62 -5.01 -0.89
CA ASP A 127 7.00 -4.57 -1.08
C ASP A 127 7.91 -5.80 -1.27
N ASN A 128 8.06 -6.20 -2.54
CA ASN A 128 8.80 -7.39 -2.96
C ASN A 128 8.14 -8.67 -2.41
N TYR A 129 8.76 -9.34 -1.44
CA TYR A 129 8.29 -10.59 -0.84
C TYR A 129 7.57 -10.40 0.50
N ASN A 130 7.34 -9.15 0.89
CA ASN A 130 6.72 -8.80 2.15
C ASN A 130 5.53 -7.89 1.94
N PHE A 131 4.69 -7.82 2.96
CA PHE A 131 3.53 -6.96 2.98
C PHE A 131 3.56 -5.98 4.16
N HIS A 132 2.93 -4.83 3.96
CA HIS A 132 2.65 -3.87 5.00
C HIS A 132 1.15 -3.70 5.11
N VAL A 133 0.62 -3.77 6.33
CA VAL A 133 -0.80 -3.51 6.61
C VAL A 133 -0.92 -2.21 7.37
N ILE A 134 -1.77 -1.32 6.86
CA ILE A 134 -2.04 -0.02 7.46
C ILE A 134 -3.54 0.05 7.76
N GLN A 135 -3.88 0.29 9.03
CA GLN A 135 -5.24 0.52 9.48
C GLN A 135 -5.39 2.00 9.85
N GLN A 136 -6.41 2.64 9.28
CA GLN A 136 -6.63 4.07 9.40
C GLN A 136 -8.03 4.41 9.87
N VAL A 137 -8.14 5.52 10.58
CA VAL A 137 -9.38 6.17 10.99
C VAL A 137 -9.46 7.53 10.33
N ARG A 138 -10.67 7.98 9.98
CA ARG A 138 -10.86 9.29 9.37
C ARG A 138 -10.54 10.39 10.37
N GLY A 139 -9.72 11.35 9.96
CA GLY A 139 -9.34 12.48 10.79
C GLY A 139 -10.51 13.41 11.08
N GLY A 140 -10.49 14.02 12.27
CA GLY A 140 -11.52 14.97 12.70
C GLY A 140 -12.79 14.34 13.25
N LEU A 141 -12.85 13.00 13.38
CA LEU A 141 -13.93 12.33 14.10
C LEU A 141 -13.87 12.67 15.59
N THR A 142 -14.98 13.18 16.12
CA THR A 142 -15.15 13.46 17.55
C THR A 142 -16.30 12.64 18.14
N ARG A 143 -16.29 12.44 19.46
CA ARG A 143 -17.37 11.79 20.20
C ARG A 143 -18.75 12.39 19.89
N ASP A 144 -18.81 13.71 19.79
CA ASP A 144 -20.04 14.45 19.50
C ASP A 144 -20.58 14.16 18.09
N GLN A 145 -19.69 14.14 17.09
CA GLN A 145 -20.08 13.81 15.72
C GLN A 145 -20.56 12.37 15.61
N LEU A 146 -19.90 11.42 16.28
CA LEU A 146 -20.30 10.02 16.30
C LEU A 146 -21.69 9.84 16.93
N LYS A 147 -21.91 10.41 18.11
CA LYS A 147 -23.20 10.29 18.83
C LYS A 147 -24.36 10.96 18.11
N LYS A 148 -24.12 12.11 17.47
CA LYS A 148 -25.15 12.88 16.76
C LYS A 148 -25.31 12.46 15.30
N GLY A 149 -24.47 11.53 14.81
CA GLY A 149 -24.46 11.10 13.41
C GLY A 149 -24.04 12.20 12.42
N LEU A 150 -23.29 13.21 12.88
CA LEU A 150 -22.89 14.39 12.10
C LEU A 150 -21.62 14.14 11.27
N TYR A 151 -21.55 12.98 10.63
CA TYR A 151 -20.36 12.53 9.88
C TYR A 151 -20.02 13.42 8.67
N TYR A 152 -20.97 14.22 8.20
CA TYR A 152 -20.79 15.18 7.11
C TYR A 152 -19.99 16.43 7.53
N GLU A 153 -19.77 16.65 8.84
CA GLU A 153 -19.03 17.80 9.39
C GLU A 153 -17.55 17.45 9.70
N VAL A 154 -17.15 16.21 9.44
CA VAL A 154 -15.78 15.71 9.64
C VAL A 154 -14.82 16.39 8.65
N PHE A 155 -13.54 16.48 9.02
CA PHE A 155 -12.51 17.05 8.15
C PHE A 155 -12.57 16.46 6.74
N HIS A 156 -12.49 17.36 5.75
CA HIS A 156 -12.47 17.00 4.34
C HIS A 156 -11.41 17.83 3.62
N SER A 157 -10.45 17.13 3.03
CA SER A 157 -9.52 17.63 2.05
C SER A 157 -9.89 17.03 0.69
N ASP A 158 -9.72 17.80 -0.37
CA ASP A 158 -9.84 17.32 -1.76
C ASP A 158 -8.82 16.21 -2.05
N ASN A 159 -7.70 16.20 -1.32
CA ASN A 159 -6.81 15.05 -1.29
C ASN A 159 -7.36 14.01 -0.32
N GLU A 160 -8.00 12.98 -0.87
CA GLU A 160 -8.62 11.91 -0.10
C GLU A 160 -7.64 11.14 0.81
N ASP A 161 -6.33 11.15 0.55
CA ASP A 161 -5.36 10.51 1.44
C ASP A 161 -4.95 11.40 2.63
N ALA A 162 -5.17 12.72 2.56
CA ALA A 162 -4.94 13.65 3.67
C ALA A 162 -6.02 13.57 4.77
N ASN A 163 -7.12 12.85 4.51
CA ASN A 163 -8.25 12.70 5.42
C ASN A 163 -8.05 11.61 6.50
N TRP A 164 -6.88 10.97 6.60
CA TRP A 164 -6.71 9.72 7.34
C TRP A 164 -5.55 9.76 8.34
N TYR A 165 -5.81 9.24 9.53
CA TYR A 165 -4.78 8.94 10.52
C TYR A 165 -4.62 7.43 10.66
N SER A 166 -3.38 6.98 10.66
CA SER A 166 -3.03 5.59 10.92
C SER A 166 -2.99 5.38 12.43
N TYR A 167 -3.61 4.31 12.90
CA TYR A 167 -3.58 3.92 14.31
C TYR A 167 -2.88 2.57 14.51
N CYS A 168 -2.71 1.80 13.44
CA CYS A 168 -1.96 0.55 13.45
C CYS A 168 -1.22 0.39 12.11
N ILE A 169 0.08 0.10 12.19
CA ILE A 169 0.95 -0.17 11.05
C ILE A 169 1.76 -1.42 11.37
N SER A 170 1.52 -2.49 10.61
CA SER A 170 2.27 -3.74 10.67
C SER A 170 3.15 -3.85 9.44
N THR A 171 4.43 -4.15 9.61
CA THR A 171 5.40 -4.15 8.51
C THR A 171 6.09 -5.48 8.36
N ARG A 172 6.53 -5.80 7.13
CA ARG A 172 7.29 -7.01 6.81
C ARG A 172 6.55 -8.31 7.15
N LEU A 173 5.24 -8.32 6.86
CA LEU A 173 4.39 -9.49 7.04
C LEU A 173 4.55 -10.44 5.85
N ASP A 174 4.46 -11.73 6.12
CA ASP A 174 4.14 -12.74 5.12
C ASP A 174 2.62 -12.81 4.91
N LEU A 175 2.17 -13.75 4.08
CA LEU A 175 0.75 -13.90 3.76
C LEU A 175 -0.10 -14.24 4.99
N ASP A 176 0.41 -15.12 5.86
CA ASP A 176 -0.28 -15.53 7.08
C ASP A 176 -0.42 -14.35 8.05
N GLY A 177 0.64 -13.54 8.21
CA GLY A 177 0.59 -12.32 9.00
C GLY A 177 -0.43 -11.29 8.49
N ILE A 178 -0.64 -11.18 7.17
CA ILE A 178 -1.73 -10.36 6.64
C ILE A 178 -3.08 -10.94 7.03
N LEU A 179 -3.27 -12.26 6.89
CA LEU A 179 -4.53 -12.94 7.19
C LEU A 179 -4.91 -12.79 8.67
N GLU A 180 -3.94 -12.96 9.56
CA GLU A 180 -4.12 -12.71 11.00
C GLU A 180 -4.48 -11.24 11.26
N THR A 181 -3.76 -10.30 10.65
CA THR A 181 -4.04 -8.87 10.82
C THR A 181 -5.43 -8.50 10.28
N PHE A 182 -5.84 -9.10 9.15
CA PHE A 182 -7.14 -8.90 8.55
C PHE A 182 -8.27 -9.48 9.42
N ASN A 183 -8.08 -10.70 9.95
CA ASN A 183 -9.05 -11.32 10.85
C ASN A 183 -9.17 -10.58 12.18
N GLY A 184 -8.05 -10.09 12.73
CA GLY A 184 -8.05 -9.22 13.91
C GLY A 184 -8.80 -7.92 13.64
N PHE A 185 -8.55 -7.29 12.48
CA PHE A 185 -9.29 -6.09 12.07
C PHE A 185 -10.79 -6.37 11.90
N LYS A 186 -11.16 -7.46 11.24
CA LYS A 186 -12.56 -7.90 11.07
C LYS A 186 -13.26 -8.06 12.41
N THR A 187 -12.60 -8.74 13.35
CA THR A 187 -13.11 -8.95 14.71
C THR A 187 -13.27 -7.62 15.44
N SER A 188 -12.28 -6.72 15.30
CA SER A 188 -12.33 -5.37 15.89
C SER A 188 -13.46 -4.48 15.38
N LEU A 189 -14.00 -4.75 14.18
CA LEU A 189 -15.16 -4.02 13.68
C LEU A 189 -16.45 -4.49 14.36
N LEU A 190 -16.51 -5.75 14.76
CA LEU A 190 -17.71 -6.36 15.33
C LEU A 190 -17.72 -6.28 16.85
N ASP A 191 -16.55 -6.41 17.48
CA ASP A 191 -16.37 -6.05 18.88
C ASP A 191 -16.05 -4.56 19.00
N ASN A 192 -16.39 -3.94 20.11
CA ASN A 192 -16.20 -2.51 20.35
C ASN A 192 -14.71 -2.03 20.44
N THR A 193 -13.74 -2.81 19.93
CA THR A 193 -12.32 -2.51 20.09
C THR A 193 -11.73 -1.66 18.96
N ASN A 194 -12.46 -1.35 17.89
CA ASN A 194 -12.00 -0.41 16.87
C ASN A 194 -11.97 1.04 17.40
N PRO A 195 -11.18 1.94 16.78
CA PRO A 195 -11.05 3.32 17.26
C PRO A 195 -12.33 4.16 17.17
N VAL A 196 -13.29 3.85 16.29
CA VAL A 196 -14.57 4.58 16.22
C VAL A 196 -15.40 4.32 17.47
N ASP A 197 -15.50 3.04 17.87
CA ASP A 197 -16.17 2.64 19.10
C ASP A 197 -15.48 3.23 20.34
N ARG A 198 -14.16 3.10 20.44
CA ARG A 198 -13.38 3.66 21.57
C ARG A 198 -13.50 5.18 21.67
N LEU A 199 -13.54 5.91 20.54
CA LEU A 199 -13.79 7.35 20.54
C LEU A 199 -15.16 7.72 21.13
N CYS A 200 -16.18 6.88 20.91
CA CYS A 200 -17.53 7.13 21.39
C CYS A 200 -17.74 6.75 22.87
N TYR A 201 -17.22 5.58 23.25
CA TYR A 201 -17.53 4.90 24.52
C TYR A 201 -16.34 4.80 25.50
N GLY A 202 -15.13 5.15 25.08
CA GLY A 202 -13.91 5.00 25.88
C GLY A 202 -13.44 3.55 26.02
N ASN A 203 -12.46 3.31 26.90
CA ASN A 203 -11.85 1.97 27.11
C ASN A 203 -12.69 1.03 27.99
N ASN A 204 -13.81 1.49 28.57
CA ASN A 204 -14.59 0.73 29.57
C ASN A 204 -15.71 -0.14 28.96
N SER A 205 -15.61 -0.49 27.69
CA SER A 205 -16.65 -1.23 26.99
C SER A 205 -16.44 -2.74 27.13
N ALA A 206 -16.96 -3.32 28.20
CA ALA A 206 -17.00 -4.77 28.41
C ALA A 206 -17.77 -5.47 27.28
N ASN A 207 -17.07 -6.06 26.29
CA ASN A 207 -17.61 -6.96 25.25
C ASN A 207 -19.03 -6.65 24.75
N TYR A 208 -19.22 -5.44 24.22
CA TYR A 208 -20.43 -5.06 23.49
C TYR A 208 -20.15 -5.17 21.98
N GLU A 209 -21.14 -5.65 21.23
CA GLU A 209 -21.15 -5.55 19.78
C GLU A 209 -21.04 -4.08 19.34
N SER A 210 -20.36 -3.82 18.23
CA SER A 210 -20.27 -2.46 17.68
C SER A 210 -21.67 -1.95 17.28
N PRO A 211 -22.09 -0.75 17.73
CA PRO A 211 -23.31 -0.10 17.26
C PRO A 211 -23.11 0.59 15.90
N PHE A 212 -21.87 0.72 15.42
CA PHE A 212 -21.54 1.40 14.16
C PHE A 212 -21.38 0.44 12.98
N PHE A 213 -20.94 -0.79 13.26
CA PHE A 213 -20.64 -1.79 12.24
C PHE A 213 -21.38 -3.09 12.50
N SER A 214 -21.97 -3.64 11.45
CA SER A 214 -22.65 -4.93 11.46
C SER A 214 -21.96 -5.93 10.55
N ALA A 215 -22.24 -7.22 10.75
CA ALA A 215 -21.76 -8.29 9.87
C ALA A 215 -22.07 -8.02 8.37
N LYS A 216 -23.19 -7.36 8.07
CA LYS A 216 -23.58 -6.97 6.70
C LYS A 216 -22.62 -5.96 6.06
N GLN A 217 -21.98 -5.09 6.85
CA GLN A 217 -20.98 -4.13 6.36
C GLN A 217 -19.59 -4.77 6.25
N VAL A 218 -19.33 -5.83 7.01
CA VAL A 218 -18.05 -6.54 7.02
C VAL A 218 -17.93 -7.56 5.88
N GLN A 219 -19.03 -8.21 5.47
CA GLN A 219 -19.02 -9.20 4.38
C GLN A 219 -18.43 -8.67 3.05
N PRO A 220 -18.78 -7.47 2.56
CA PRO A 220 -18.17 -6.94 1.34
C PRO A 220 -16.66 -6.71 1.45
N LEU A 221 -16.18 -6.31 2.63
CA LEU A 221 -14.74 -6.17 2.91
C LEU A 221 -14.06 -7.53 2.75
N GLU A 222 -14.57 -8.56 3.41
CA GLU A 222 -14.06 -9.92 3.37
C GLU A 222 -14.02 -10.50 1.96
N TYR A 223 -15.15 -10.42 1.24
CA TYR A 223 -15.21 -10.89 -0.13
C TYR A 223 -14.21 -10.16 -1.03
N SER A 224 -14.12 -8.83 -0.93
CA SER A 224 -13.20 -8.04 -1.75
C SER A 224 -11.73 -8.37 -1.45
N PHE A 225 -11.41 -8.66 -0.19
CA PHE A 225 -10.07 -9.00 0.26
C PHE A 225 -9.62 -10.35 -0.31
N TYR A 226 -10.39 -11.41 -0.09
CA TYR A 226 -10.04 -12.73 -0.63
C TYR A 226 -10.06 -12.76 -2.15
N GLN A 227 -11.00 -12.07 -2.80
CA GLN A 227 -10.99 -11.93 -4.25
C GLN A 227 -9.69 -11.26 -4.74
N LYS A 228 -9.17 -10.29 -4.01
CA LYS A 228 -7.90 -9.65 -4.35
C LYS A 228 -6.72 -10.60 -4.18
N LEU A 229 -6.65 -11.35 -3.07
CA LEU A 229 -5.59 -12.33 -2.85
C LEU A 229 -5.55 -13.39 -3.96
N MET A 230 -6.72 -13.91 -4.36
CA MET A 230 -6.83 -14.85 -5.47
C MET A 230 -6.34 -14.26 -6.80
N LYS A 231 -6.69 -12.99 -7.10
CA LYS A 231 -6.21 -12.30 -8.32
C LYS A 231 -4.70 -12.10 -8.36
N LEU A 232 -4.05 -12.09 -7.20
CA LEU A 232 -2.59 -12.00 -7.07
C LEU A 232 -1.92 -13.37 -7.09
N GLY A 233 -2.69 -14.48 -7.14
CA GLY A 233 -2.15 -15.84 -7.10
C GLY A 233 -1.54 -16.21 -5.75
N LEU A 234 -2.00 -15.58 -4.66
CA LEU A 234 -1.51 -15.82 -3.30
C LEU A 234 -2.29 -17.00 -2.68
N HIS A 235 -1.57 -17.97 -2.11
CA HIS A 235 -2.12 -19.18 -1.51
C HIS A 235 -1.65 -19.33 -0.05
N SER A 236 -2.58 -19.58 0.88
CA SER A 236 -2.31 -19.88 2.30
C SER A 236 -3.39 -20.83 2.82
N ASP A 237 -3.00 -21.72 3.74
CA ASP A 237 -3.91 -22.66 4.42
C ASP A 237 -4.88 -21.96 5.38
N LEU A 238 -4.63 -20.68 5.71
CA LEU A 238 -5.52 -19.84 6.51
C LEU A 238 -6.64 -19.20 5.68
N LEU A 239 -6.65 -19.41 4.35
CA LEU A 239 -7.78 -19.01 3.52
C LEU A 239 -8.99 -19.91 3.81
N PRO A 240 -10.21 -19.36 3.81
CA PRO A 240 -11.40 -20.13 4.19
C PRO A 240 -11.92 -21.11 3.11
N PHE A 241 -11.12 -21.42 2.08
CA PHE A 241 -11.51 -22.25 0.93
C PHE A 241 -10.34 -23.00 0.30
#